data_AF-A0A2G5CKZ8-F1
#
_entry.id   AF-A0A2G5CKZ8-F1
#
_cell.length_a   1.000
_cell.length_b   1.000
_cell.length_c   1.000
_cell.angle_alpha   90.00
_cell.angle_beta   90.00
_cell.angle_gamma   90.00
#
_symmetry.space_group_name_H-M   'P 1'
#
loop_
_entity.id
_entity.type
_entity.pdbx_description
1 polymer ?
#
loop_
_entity_poly.entity_id
_entity_poly.type
_entity_poly.pdbx_seq_one_letter_code
_entity_poly.pdbx_strand_id
1 'polypeptide(L)' 'MSETEAPFRPREKLLERQRFFQNIHKHTYLKGPLDKVTSVAIPLGLALTCGTLIARGIYNMSHGIGKKE' A
#
# COMPACT_ATOMS: atom_id res chain seq x y z
N MET A 1 -22.83 14.93 -36.94
CA MET A 1 -22.70 14.30 -35.60
C MET A 1 -21.28 13.81 -35.52
N SER A 2 -20.44 14.42 -34.67
CA SER A 2 -19.07 13.93 -34.46
C SER A 2 -19.17 12.51 -33.92
N GLU A 3 -18.59 11.54 -34.63
CA GLU A 3 -18.48 10.18 -34.12
C GLU A 3 -17.79 10.23 -32.75
N THR A 4 -18.53 9.85 -31.71
CA THR A 4 -17.97 9.80 -30.36
C THR A 4 -17.17 8.51 -30.29
N GLU A 5 -15.85 8.63 -30.35
CA GLU A 5 -14.95 7.48 -30.32
C GLU A 5 -15.22 6.62 -29.07
N ALA A 6 -15.33 5.31 -29.26
CA ALA A 6 -15.51 4.39 -28.16
C ALA A 6 -14.21 4.31 -27.33
N PRO A 7 -14.29 4.25 -25.99
CA PRO A 7 -13.11 4.14 -25.15
C PRO A 7 -12.31 2.85 -25.46
N PHE A 8 -10.99 2.90 -25.29
CA PHE A 8 -10.05 1.79 -25.58
C PHE A 8 -10.31 0.47 -24.83
N ARG A 9 -11.21 0.48 -23.85
CA ARG A 9 -11.65 -0.70 -23.11
C ARG A 9 -13.17 -0.75 -23.08
N PRO A 10 -13.77 -1.92 -23.35
CA PRO A 10 -15.19 -2.15 -23.09
C PRO A 10 -15.53 -1.90 -21.61
N ARG A 11 -16.69 -1.29 -21.34
CA ARG A 11 -17.07 -0.85 -19.99
C ARG A 11 -17.55 -2.00 -19.09
N GLU A 12 -17.81 -3.17 -19.64
CA GLU A 12 -18.28 -4.36 -18.93
C GLU A 12 -17.29 -4.78 -17.85
N LYS A 13 -15.98 -4.74 -18.15
CA LYS A 13 -14.92 -5.04 -17.16
C LYS A 13 -14.92 -4.04 -16.00
N LEU A 14 -15.25 -2.79 -16.26
CA LEU A 14 -15.32 -1.75 -15.23
C LEU A 14 -16.54 -1.98 -14.33
N LEU A 15 -17.70 -2.25 -14.93
CA LEU A 15 -18.94 -2.59 -14.22
C LEU A 15 -18.77 -3.85 -13.35
N GLU A 16 -18.04 -4.86 -13.83
CA GLU A 16 -17.71 -6.06 -13.07
C GLU A 16 -16.86 -5.73 -11.83
N ARG A 17 -15.83 -4.89 -11.99
CA ARG A 17 -15.00 -4.43 -10.86
C ARG A 17 -15.79 -3.59 -9.87
N GLN A 18 -16.70 -2.72 -10.34
CA GLN A 18 -17.59 -1.95 -9.48
C GLN A 18 -18.47 -2.86 -8.63
N ARG A 19 -19.15 -3.83 -9.24
CA ARG A 19 -19.98 -4.82 -8.53
C ARG A 19 -19.14 -5.59 -7.51
N PHE A 20 -17.96 -6.07 -7.90
CA PHE A 20 -17.04 -6.78 -7.00
C PHE A 20 -16.67 -5.93 -5.77
N PHE A 21 -16.17 -4.70 -5.95
CA PHE A 21 -15.72 -3.86 -4.83
C PHE A 21 -16.85 -3.24 -4.00
N GLN A 22 -18.05 -3.08 -4.56
CA GLN A 22 -19.23 -2.59 -3.83
C GLN A 22 -19.83 -3.67 -2.92
N ASN A 23 -19.73 -4.94 -3.31
CA ASN A 23 -20.24 -6.06 -2.50
C ASN A 23 -19.32 -6.46 -1.32
N ILE A 24 -18.12 -5.86 -1.20
CA ILE A 24 -17.16 -6.18 -0.14
C ILE A 24 -17.33 -5.23 1.05
N HIS A 25 -17.65 -5.82 2.20
CA HIS A 25 -17.89 -5.13 3.46
C HIS A 25 -16.58 -4.95 4.25
N LYS A 26 -15.63 -4.20 3.68
CA LYS A 26 -14.34 -3.85 4.29
C LYS A 26 -14.03 -2.38 4.05
N HIS A 27 -13.13 -1.82 4.85
CA HIS A 27 -12.55 -0.50 4.57
C HIS A 27 -11.88 -0.47 3.19
N THR A 28 -11.87 0.71 2.58
CA THR A 28 -11.43 0.93 1.18
C THR A 28 -10.07 0.31 0.87
N TYR A 29 -9.11 0.41 1.78
CA TYR A 29 -7.73 -0.08 1.62
C TYR A 29 -7.54 -1.58 1.88
N LEU A 30 -8.63 -2.35 2.00
CA LEU A 30 -8.60 -3.81 2.26
C LEU A 30 -9.55 -4.61 1.37
N LYS A 31 -10.12 -3.97 0.33
CA LYS A 31 -11.17 -4.59 -0.47
C LYS A 31 -10.61 -5.62 -1.45
N GLY A 32 -9.52 -5.29 -2.12
CA GLY A 32 -8.83 -6.18 -3.05
C GLY A 32 -8.08 -7.32 -2.36
N PRO A 33 -7.91 -8.47 -3.02
CA PRO A 33 -7.10 -9.57 -2.49
C PRO A 33 -5.62 -9.16 -2.32
N LEU A 34 -5.10 -8.33 -3.24
CA LEU A 34 -3.73 -7.81 -3.17
C LEU A 34 -3.57 -6.69 -2.13
N ASP A 35 -4.65 -6.03 -1.72
CA ASP A 35 -4.60 -4.93 -0.75
C ASP A 35 -4.07 -5.39 0.61
N LYS A 36 -4.27 -6.66 0.97
CA LYS A 36 -3.66 -7.22 2.19
C LYS A 36 -2.12 -7.21 2.11
N VAL A 37 -1.55 -7.51 0.94
CA VAL A 37 -0.11 -7.50 0.74
C VAL A 37 0.41 -6.07 0.70
N THR A 38 -0.23 -5.21 -0.10
CA THR A 38 0.23 -3.84 -0.36
C THR A 38 -0.02 -2.88 0.79
N SER A 39 -1.12 -3.03 1.53
CA SER A 39 -1.54 -2.09 2.58
C SER A 39 -1.31 -2.62 4.00
N VAL A 40 -0.96 -3.90 4.18
CA VAL A 40 -0.66 -4.45 5.52
C VAL A 40 0.77 -5.00 5.59
N ALA A 41 1.09 -6.02 4.79
CA ALA A 41 2.38 -6.72 4.93
C ALA A 41 3.58 -5.81 4.60
N ILE A 42 3.55 -5.12 3.46
CA ILE A 42 4.66 -4.26 3.03
C ILE A 42 4.85 -3.08 3.99
N PRO A 43 3.81 -2.27 4.32
CA PRO A 43 3.99 -1.12 5.22
C PRO A 43 4.39 -1.54 6.63
N LEU A 44 3.88 -2.66 7.15
CA LEU A 44 4.24 -3.16 8.48
C LEU A 44 5.70 -3.60 8.52
N GLY A 45 6.16 -4.38 7.53
CA GLY A 45 7.55 -4.80 7.44
C GLY A 45 8.50 -3.61 7.32
N LEU A 46 8.15 -2.62 6.51
CA LEU A 46 8.91 -1.38 6.38
C LEU A 46 8.95 -0.59 7.70
N ALA A 47 7.79 -0.38 8.34
CA ALA A 47 7.69 0.37 9.59
C ALA A 47 8.51 -0.29 10.72
N LEU A 48 8.48 -1.61 10.84
CA LEU A 48 9.29 -2.35 11.81
C LEU A 48 10.78 -2.21 11.51
N THR A 49 11.19 -2.34 10.24
CA THR A 49 12.59 -2.23 9.86
C THR A 49 13.12 -0.82 10.10
N CYS A 50 12.40 0.20 9.64
CA CYS A 50 12.74 1.59 9.90
C CYS A 50 12.74 1.90 11.40
N GLY A 51 11.72 1.46 12.14
CA GLY A 51 11.60 1.69 13.58
C GLY A 51 12.77 1.11 14.37
N THR A 52 13.19 -0.11 14.06
CA THR A 52 14.34 -0.75 14.74
C THR A 52 15.65 -0.04 14.43
N LEU A 53 15.87 0.39 13.18
CA LEU A 53 17.05 1.16 12.81
C LEU A 53 17.08 2.54 13.48
N ILE A 54 15.95 3.23 13.55
CA ILE A 54 15.81 4.52 14.24
C ILE A 54 16.11 4.34 15.73
N ALA A 55 15.48 3.37 16.38
CA ALA A 55 15.69 3.10 17.80
C ALA A 55 17.16 2.78 18.11
N ARG A 56 17.79 1.92 17.30
CA ARG A 56 19.21 1.61 17.42
C ARG A 56 20.09 2.84 17.20
N GLY A 57 19.77 3.68 16.22
CA GLY A 57 20.48 4.93 15.96
C GLY A 57 20.45 5.85 17.18
N ILE A 58 19.26 6.08 17.76
CA ILE A 58 19.08 6.89 18.98
C ILE A 58 19.84 6.27 20.16
N TYR A 59 19.75 4.96 20.34
CA TYR A 59 20.49 4.25 21.40
C TYR A 59 22.01 4.45 21.28
N ASN A 60 22.56 4.26 20.08
CA ASN A 60 23.98 4.44 19.84
C ASN A 60 24.43 5.88 20.10
N MET A 61 23.67 6.88 19.62
CA MET A 61 23.97 8.30 19.84
C MET A 61 23.95 8.66 21.32
N SER A 62 22.93 8.21 22.07
CA SER A 62 22.80 8.50 23.51
C SER A 62 23.88 7.87 24.38
N HIS A 63 24.46 6.73 23.95
CA HIS A 63 25.52 6.03 24.68
C HIS A 63 26.93 6.30 24.13
N GLY A 64 27.06 7.16 23.11
CA GLY A 64 28.35 7.45 22.47
C GLY A 64 28.99 6.25 21.75
N ILE A 65 28.19 5.26 21.36
CA ILE A 65 28.61 4.00 20.72
C ILE A 65 28.74 4.20 19.21
N GLY A 66 29.72 3.56 18.58
CA GLY A 66 29.85 3.53 17.11
C GLY A 66 30.56 4.75 16.52
N LYS A 67 31.34 5.47 17.32
CA LYS A 67 32.30 6.46 16.82
C LYS A 67 33.34 5.77 15.95
N LYS A 68 33.68 6.39 14.82
CA LYS A 68 34.88 6.02 14.06
C LYS A 68 36.09 6.70 14.73
N GLU A 69 37.27 6.09 14.59
CA GLU A 69 38.53 6.70 15.02
C GLU A 69 38.72 8.11 14.43
#